data_AF-A0A858QX60-F1
#
_entry.id   AF-A0A858QX60-F1
#
_cell.length_a   1.000
_cell.length_b   1.000
_cell.length_c   1.000
_cell.angle_alpha   90.00
_cell.angle_beta   90.00
_cell.angle_gamma   90.00
#
_symmetry.space_group_name_H-M   'P 1'
#
loop_
_entity.id
_entity.type
_entity.pdbx_description
1 polymer ?
#
loop_
_entity_poly.entity_id
_entity_poly.type
_entity_poly.pdbx_seq_one_letter_code
_entity_poly.pdbx_strand_id
1 'polypeptide(L)'
;MSTNNLQIQKHARKVYVRMHDGSRLVGAMYMGAEERLQDVMNDLRSFIPIYLDDNKEHHPVVMVSKRYIQQVEEIRGNRLSSQVLSSSAEQVTTEADIREAAKVSLDGKKFELE
;
A
#
# COMPACT_ATOMS: atom_id res chain seq x y z
N MET A 1 -10.37 -22.95 -41.05
CA MET A 1 -10.95 -22.46 -39.79
C MET A 1 -9.93 -21.52 -39.16
N SER A 2 -10.14 -20.20 -39.27
CA SER A 2 -9.20 -19.21 -38.73
C SER A 2 -9.38 -19.12 -37.21
N THR A 3 -8.33 -19.45 -36.46
CA THR A 3 -8.29 -19.23 -35.01
C THR A 3 -8.12 -17.73 -34.76
N ASN A 4 -9.22 -17.08 -34.38
CA ASN A 4 -9.15 -15.70 -33.89
C ASN A 4 -8.31 -15.70 -32.62
N ASN A 5 -7.07 -15.25 -32.74
CA ASN A 5 -6.15 -15.06 -31.63
C ASN A 5 -6.60 -13.80 -30.88
N LEU A 6 -7.60 -13.94 -30.00
CA LEU A 6 -8.00 -12.87 -29.09
C LEU A 6 -6.82 -12.60 -28.16
N GLN A 7 -6.08 -11.54 -28.45
CA GLN A 7 -5.02 -11.05 -27.58
C GLN A 7 -5.67 -10.52 -26.29
N ILE A 8 -5.72 -11.37 -25.26
CA ILE A 8 -6.26 -11.00 -23.95
C ILE A 8 -5.31 -9.96 -23.34
N GLN A 9 -5.76 -8.70 -23.29
CA GLN A 9 -5.04 -7.66 -22.60
C GLN A 9 -5.12 -7.91 -21.09
N LYS A 10 -3.96 -8.12 -20.46
CA LYS A 10 -3.83 -8.30 -19.02
C LYS A 10 -3.28 -7.02 -18.40
N HIS A 11 -3.86 -6.60 -17.29
CA HIS A 11 -3.42 -5.43 -16.54
C HIS A 11 -2.77 -5.87 -15.23
N ALA A 12 -1.65 -5.22 -14.89
CA ALA A 12 -1.00 -5.40 -13.61
C ALA A 12 -1.77 -4.63 -12.53
N ARG A 13 -2.19 -5.34 -11.48
CA ARG A 13 -2.84 -4.76 -10.31
C ARG A 13 -1.95 -4.95 -9.10
N LYS A 14 -1.55 -3.85 -8.48
CA LYS A 14 -0.74 -3.89 -7.26
C LYS A 14 -1.59 -4.37 -6.11
N VAL A 15 -1.14 -5.40 -5.42
CA VAL A 15 -1.88 -6.04 -4.33
C VAL A 15 -1.03 -6.17 -3.08
N TYR A 16 -1.70 -6.07 -1.94
CA TYR A 16 -1.20 -6.47 -0.65
C TYR A 16 -1.86 -7.80 -0.26
N VAL A 17 -1.05 -8.79 0.13
CA VAL A 17 -1.51 -10.12 0.53
C VAL A 17 -1.07 -10.36 1.98
N ARG A 18 -2.03 -10.73 2.83
CA ARG A 18 -1.77 -11.19 4.18
C ARG A 18 -2.01 -12.70 4.25
N MET A 19 -1.03 -13.41 4.75
CA MET A 19 -1.06 -14.86 4.92
C MET A 19 -1.54 -15.24 6.34
N HIS A 20 -2.04 -16.47 6.49
CA HIS A 20 -2.55 -17.00 7.77
C HIS A 20 -1.50 -17.10 8.88
N ASP A 21 -0.22 -17.21 8.51
CA ASP A 21 0.93 -17.23 9.42
C ASP A 21 1.35 -15.82 9.87
N GLY A 22 0.66 -14.78 9.39
CA GLY A 22 0.97 -13.38 9.64
C GLY A 22 1.96 -12.76 8.65
N SER A 23 2.54 -13.54 7.73
CA SER A 23 3.43 -13.04 6.68
C SER A 23 2.69 -12.11 5.73
N ARG A 24 3.40 -11.12 5.18
CA ARG A 24 2.84 -10.10 4.29
C ARG A 24 3.64 -10.00 3.00
N LEU A 25 2.94 -9.81 1.89
CA LEU A 25 3.54 -9.69 0.57
C LEU A 25 2.92 -8.50 -0.18
N VAL A 26 3.74 -7.73 -0.87
CA VAL A 26 3.30 -6.73 -1.84
C VAL A 26 3.85 -7.11 -3.20
N GLY A 27 2.99 -7.11 -4.22
CA GLY A 27 3.40 -7.42 -5.58
C GLY A 27 2.32 -7.09 -6.59
N ALA A 28 2.56 -7.44 -7.84
CA ALA A 28 1.60 -7.30 -8.91
C ALA A 28 0.90 -8.63 -9.20
N MET A 29 -0.40 -8.56 -9.50
CA MET A 29 -1.21 -9.65 -10.02
C MET A 29 -1.71 -9.26 -11.40
N TYR A 30 -1.54 -10.13 -12.40
CA TYR A 30 -2.01 -9.88 -13.76
C TYR A 30 -3.37 -10.52 -13.98
N MET A 31 -4.35 -9.69 -14.32
CA MET A 31 -5.75 -10.08 -14.50
C MET A 31 -6.28 -9.50 -15.81
N GLY A 32 -7.35 -10.09 -16.36
CA GLY A 32 -8.08 -9.52 -17.49
C GLY A 32 -8.63 -8.12 -17.15
N ALA A 33 -8.87 -7.29 -18.18
CA ALA A 33 -9.34 -5.91 -18.00
C ALA A 33 -10.62 -5.80 -17.14
N GLU A 34 -11.55 -6.74 -17.32
CA GLU A 34 -12.83 -6.79 -16.61
C GLU A 34 -12.82 -7.71 -15.39
N GLU A 35 -11.71 -8.44 -15.15
CA GLU A 35 -11.61 -9.32 -13.98
C GLU A 35 -11.45 -8.50 -12.70
N ARG A 36 -12.24 -8.84 -11.69
CA ARG A 36 -12.09 -8.28 -10.35
C ARG A 36 -11.21 -9.19 -9.51
N LEU A 37 -10.55 -8.61 -8.51
CA LEU A 37 -9.75 -9.39 -7.56
C LEU A 37 -10.55 -10.52 -6.91
N GLN A 38 -11.82 -10.27 -6.57
CA GLN A 38 -12.74 -11.28 -6.04
C GLN A 38 -12.94 -12.47 -6.99
N ASP A 39 -12.96 -12.25 -8.30
CA ASP A 39 -13.18 -13.30 -9.29
C ASP A 39 -11.95 -14.22 -9.33
N VAL A 40 -10.76 -13.61 -9.31
CA VAL A 40 -9.49 -14.34 -9.19
C VAL A 40 -9.41 -15.12 -7.88
N MET A 41 -9.88 -14.55 -6.78
CA MET A 41 -9.86 -15.24 -5.48
C MET A 41 -10.86 -16.40 -5.44
N ASN A 42 -12.01 -16.27 -6.10
CA ASN A 42 -13.07 -17.28 -6.09
C ASN A 42 -12.95 -18.36 -7.17
N ASP A 43 -12.05 -18.20 -8.14
CA ASP A 43 -11.89 -19.21 -9.19
C ASP A 43 -11.24 -20.53 -8.70
N LEU A 44 -11.25 -21.52 -9.58
CA LEU A 44 -10.77 -22.89 -9.31
C LEU A 44 -9.26 -23.01 -9.07
N ARG A 45 -8.46 -21.95 -9.30
CA ARG A 45 -7.00 -22.01 -9.13
C ARG A 45 -6.64 -22.13 -7.66
N SER A 46 -5.78 -23.08 -7.33
CA SER A 46 -5.26 -23.25 -5.96
C SER A 46 -4.13 -22.29 -5.60
N PHE A 47 -3.43 -21.78 -6.62
CA PHE A 47 -2.27 -20.89 -6.45
C PHE A 47 -2.41 -19.66 -7.34
N ILE A 48 -1.95 -18.52 -6.83
CA ILE A 48 -1.92 -17.24 -7.53
C ILE A 48 -0.47 -16.79 -7.69
N PRO A 49 -0.03 -16.46 -8.92
CA PRO A 49 1.27 -15.86 -9.15
C PRO A 49 1.26 -14.40 -8.70
N ILE A 50 2.21 -14.04 -7.84
CA ILE A 50 2.48 -12.67 -7.41
C ILE A 50 3.87 -12.29 -7.87
N TYR A 51 3.96 -11.19 -8.61
CA TYR A 51 5.21 -10.66 -9.13
C TYR A 51 5.77 -9.65 -8.14
N LEU A 52 6.95 -9.92 -7.61
CA LEU A 52 7.65 -9.06 -6.68
C LEU A 52 8.48 -8.08 -7.50
N ASP A 53 8.22 -6.80 -7.30
CA ASP A 53 8.89 -5.68 -7.96
C ASP A 53 8.39 -5.28 -9.37
N ASP A 54 8.33 -3.97 -9.58
CA ASP A 54 7.89 -3.31 -10.81
C ASP A 54 9.06 -3.16 -11.82
N ASN A 55 10.32 -3.41 -11.39
CA ASN A 55 11.53 -3.30 -12.21
C ASN A 55 11.83 -4.57 -13.02
N LYS A 56 12.16 -4.36 -14.30
CA LYS A 56 11.84 -5.29 -15.40
C LYS A 56 12.81 -6.43 -15.69
N GLU A 57 14.00 -6.46 -15.08
CA GLU A 57 15.03 -7.38 -15.59
C GLU A 57 14.86 -8.83 -15.13
N HIS A 58 14.25 -9.07 -13.96
CA HIS A 58 14.11 -10.45 -13.45
C HIS A 58 12.77 -10.79 -12.79
N HIS A 59 11.85 -9.84 -12.62
CA HIS A 59 10.51 -9.97 -12.00
C HIS A 59 10.29 -11.27 -11.19
N PRO A 60 10.88 -11.38 -10.00
CA PRO A 60 10.76 -12.59 -9.19
C PRO A 60 9.29 -12.93 -8.97
N VAL A 61 8.89 -14.16 -9.32
CA VAL A 61 7.52 -14.63 -9.18
C VAL A 61 7.42 -15.55 -7.98
N VAL A 62 6.45 -15.29 -7.11
CA VAL A 62 6.10 -16.17 -6.00
C VAL A 62 4.72 -16.76 -6.25
N MET A 63 4.61 -18.07 -6.07
CA MET A 63 3.33 -18.78 -6.11
C MET A 63 2.73 -18.82 -4.72
N VAL A 64 1.62 -18.12 -4.52
CA VAL A 64 0.92 -18.05 -3.23
C VAL A 64 -0.28 -18.99 -3.25
N SER A 65 -0.39 -19.89 -2.27
CA SER A 65 -1.56 -20.78 -2.14
C SER A 65 -2.75 -20.02 -1.55
N LYS A 66 -3.90 -20.04 -2.24
CA LYS A 66 -5.12 -19.34 -1.80
C LYS A 66 -5.64 -19.80 -0.44
N ARG A 67 -5.47 -21.08 -0.11
CA ARG A 67 -5.93 -21.66 1.16
C ARG A 67 -5.29 -21.02 2.39
N TYR A 68 -4.14 -20.38 2.20
CA TYR A 68 -3.37 -19.72 3.26
C TYR A 68 -3.46 -18.21 3.21
N ILE A 69 -4.21 -17.65 2.26
CA ILE A 69 -4.45 -16.23 2.17
C ILE A 69 -5.54 -15.88 3.17
N GLN A 70 -5.22 -14.98 4.10
CA GLN A 70 -6.18 -14.41 5.03
C GLN A 70 -6.92 -13.23 4.42
N GLN A 71 -6.22 -12.38 3.65
CA GLN A 71 -6.74 -11.14 3.10
C GLN A 71 -5.95 -10.73 1.87
N VAL A 72 -6.63 -10.20 0.85
CA VAL A 72 -6.01 -9.56 -0.31
C VAL A 72 -6.67 -8.21 -0.55
N GLU A 73 -5.86 -7.19 -0.76
CA GLU A 73 -6.31 -5.84 -1.03
C GLU A 73 -5.64 -5.27 -2.27
N GLU A 74 -6.40 -4.52 -3.06
CA GLU A 74 -5.86 -3.72 -4.15
C GLU A 74 -5.25 -2.43 -3.60
N ILE A 75 -3.97 -2.21 -3.89
CA ILE A 75 -3.30 -0.95 -3.58
C ILE A 75 -3.59 0.02 -4.73
N ARG A 76 -4.56 0.91 -4.52
CA ARG A 76 -4.76 2.05 -5.42
C ARG A 76 -3.66 3.05 -5.14
N GLY A 77 -2.89 3.40 -6.17
CA GLY A 77 -1.86 4.44 -6.06
C GLY A 77 -2.51 5.75 -5.64
N ASN A 78 -2.52 6.02 -4.34
CA ASN A 78 -2.86 7.34 -3.83
C ASN A 78 -1.72 8.26 -4.28
N ARG A 79 -2.07 9.31 -5.03
CA ARG A 79 -1.30 10.56 -5.09
C ARG A 79 -1.33 11.25 -3.70
N LEU A 80 -0.89 10.56 -2.65
CA LEU A 80 -0.77 11.06 -1.28
C LEU A 80 0.53 10.53 -0.66
N SER A 81 1.66 10.72 -1.33
CA SER A 81 2.97 10.71 -0.70
C SER A 81 3.47 12.15 -0.56
N SER A 82 2.70 12.99 0.13
CA SER A 82 3.17 14.30 0.64
C SER A 82 2.47 14.75 1.93
N GLN A 83 1.60 13.94 2.54
CA GLN A 83 0.80 14.40 3.70
C GLN A 83 0.60 13.35 4.80
N VAL A 84 1.62 12.55 5.10
CA VAL A 84 1.70 11.81 6.37
C VAL A 84 3.04 12.09 7.04
N LEU A 85 3.28 13.39 7.29
CA LEU A 85 4.15 13.90 8.35
C LEU A 85 3.36 14.95 9.15
N SER A 86 2.12 14.64 9.56
CA SER A 86 1.35 15.49 10.48
C SER A 86 0.09 14.80 10.98
N SER A 87 0.24 13.75 11.79
CA SER A 87 -0.81 13.32 12.73
C SER A 87 -0.23 12.33 13.73
N SER A 88 0.79 12.80 14.45
CA SER A 88 1.26 12.21 15.70
C SER A 88 1.28 13.31 16.75
N ALA A 89 0.09 13.79 17.15
CA ALA A 89 -0.17 14.47 18.41
C ALA A 89 -1.61 14.99 18.39
N GLU A 90 -2.53 14.23 18.97
CA GLU A 90 -3.67 14.84 19.67
C GLU A 90 -4.00 13.92 20.84
N GLN A 91 -3.15 14.08 21.86
CA GLN A 91 -3.49 13.73 23.23
C GLN A 91 -4.57 14.71 23.70
N VAL A 92 -5.61 14.15 24.28
CA VAL A 92 -6.66 14.84 25.02
C VAL A 92 -6.03 15.77 26.07
N THR A 93 -6.06 17.07 25.85
CA THR A 93 -5.71 18.09 26.85
C THR A 93 -6.99 18.80 27.30
N THR A 94 -7.30 18.64 28.57
CA THR A 94 -8.41 19.30 29.27
C THR A 94 -8.10 20.80 29.43
N GLU A 95 -9.15 21.62 29.57
CA GLU A 95 -9.13 23.11 29.53
C GLU A 95 -8.32 23.81 30.64
N ALA A 96 -7.52 23.10 31.44
CA ALA A 96 -6.75 23.68 32.54
C ALA A 96 -5.35 24.17 32.15
N ASP A 97 -4.77 23.71 31.04
CA ASP A 97 -3.34 23.93 30.72
C ASP A 97 -3.04 25.13 29.80
N ILE A 98 -4.06 25.89 29.36
CA ILE A 98 -3.89 26.99 28.38
C ILE A 98 -3.30 28.27 29.01
N ARG A 99 -3.21 28.39 30.34
CA ARG A 99 -2.80 29.65 31.00
C ARG A 99 -1.32 29.83 31.30
N GLU A 100 -0.44 28.88 30.97
CA GLU A 100 0.99 28.99 31.35
C GLU A 100 1.97 29.28 30.19
N ALA A 101 1.55 29.16 28.92
CA ALA A 101 2.45 29.33 27.78
C ALA A 101 2.67 30.80 27.31
N ALA A 102 2.00 31.78 27.91
CA ALA A 102 2.03 33.19 27.45
C ALA A 102 3.06 34.10 28.17
N LYS A 103 3.99 33.55 28.98
CA LYS A 103 4.99 34.36 29.70
C LYS A 103 6.46 34.13 29.33
N VAL A 104 6.78 33.30 28.34
CA VAL A 104 8.19 33.02 27.94
C VAL A 104 8.49 33.49 26.51
N SER A 105 7.98 34.68 26.14
CA SER A 105 8.37 35.36 24.90
C SER A 105 8.58 36.83 25.22
N LEU A 106 9.72 37.12 25.85
CA LEU A 106 10.40 38.42 25.93
C LEU A 106 11.56 38.27 26.92
N ASP A 107 12.67 37.66 26.52
CA ASP A 107 13.98 38.24 26.83
C ASP A 107 15.15 37.59 26.10
N GLY A 108 15.94 38.43 25.44
CA GLY A 108 17.39 38.31 25.23
C GLY A 108 17.98 37.05 24.59
N LYS A 109 18.50 37.17 23.36
CA LYS A 109 19.97 37.22 23.13
C LYS A 109 20.35 37.42 21.65
N LYS A 110 20.78 38.66 21.39
CA LYS A 110 21.92 39.12 20.57
C LYS A 110 22.71 38.02 19.83
N PHE A 111 22.70 38.06 18.49
CA PHE A 111 23.72 37.43 17.65
C PHE A 111 24.61 38.54 17.07
N GLU A 112 25.92 38.42 17.29
CA GLU A 112 26.96 39.26 16.67
C GLU A 112 27.23 38.78 15.24
N LEU A 113 27.45 39.73 14.32
CA LEU A 113 27.89 39.52 12.95
C LEU A 113 29.36 39.96 12.88
N GLU A 114 30.20 39.14 12.25
CA GLU A 114 31.52 39.54 11.73
C GLU A 114 31.39 40.53 10.57
#